data_AF-X0XYP9-F1
#
_entry.id   AF-X0XYP9-F1
#
_cell.length_a   1.000
_cell.length_b   1.000
_cell.length_c   1.000
_cell.angle_alpha   90.00
_cell.angle_beta   90.00
_cell.angle_gamma   90.00
#
_symmetry.space_group_name_H-M   'P 1'
#
loop_
_entity.id
_entity.type
_entity.pdbx_description
1 polymer ?
#
loop_
_entity_poly.entity_id
_entity_poly.type
_entity_poly.pdbx_seq_one_letter_code
_entity_poly.pdbx_strand_id
1 'polypeptide(L)' 'MKQSQLFAKIQKEAPQGAETISHQYLIRGDFIDQTAAGIYSFLPLGWRVEQKIENIIREEMNNLDGQELFL' A
#
# COMPACT_ATOMS: atom_id res chain seq x y z
N MET A 1 11.09 -13.62 -0.38
CA MET A 1 10.60 -13.59 1.02
C MET A 1 9.72 -14.82 1.21
N LYS A 2 9.98 -15.63 2.24
CA LYS A 2 9.13 -16.78 2.56
C LYS A 2 7.86 -16.29 3.26
N GLN A 3 6.71 -16.88 2.96
CA GLN A 3 5.43 -16.50 3.58
C GLN A 3 5.48 -16.63 5.12
N SER A 4 6.20 -17.62 5.64
CA SER A 4 6.39 -17.83 7.08
C SER A 4 7.14 -16.71 7.81
N GLN A 5 7.79 -15.81 7.09
CA GLN A 5 8.54 -14.66 7.63
C GLN A 5 7.84 -13.33 7.34
N LEU A 6 6.74 -13.34 6.58
CA LEU A 6 5.97 -12.14 6.28
C LEU A 6 5.15 -11.74 7.51
N PHE A 7 5.27 -10.48 7.93
CA PHE A 7 4.32 -9.87 8.85
C PHE A 7 3.01 -9.62 8.08
N ALA A 8 2.05 -10.53 8.20
CA ALA A 8 0.72 -10.38 7.62
C ALA A 8 -0.36 -11.05 8.48
N LYS A 9 -1.51 -10.39 8.61
CA LYS A 9 -2.73 -10.87 9.29
C LYS A 9 -3.93 -10.85 8.34
N ILE A 10 -3.90 -11.73 7.35
CA ILE A 10 -4.94 -11.84 6.32
C ILE A 10 -6.30 -12.13 6.99
N GLN A 11 -7.33 -11.39 6.58
CA GLN A 11 -8.69 -11.53 7.10
C GLN A 11 -9.57 -12.31 6.12
N LYS A 12 -10.33 -13.28 6.64
CA LYS A 12 -11.25 -14.10 5.84
C LYS A 12 -12.43 -13.27 5.33
N GLU A 13 -12.97 -12.41 6.18
CA GLU A 13 -14.16 -11.61 5.92
C GLU A 13 -13.80 -10.14 5.64
N ALA A 14 -14.65 -9.45 4.88
CA ALA A 14 -14.47 -8.02 4.66
C ALA A 14 -14.86 -7.23 5.92
N PRO A 15 -14.13 -6.16 6.28
CA PRO A 15 -14.53 -5.29 7.37
C PRO A 15 -15.87 -4.60 7.04
N GLN A 16 -16.76 -4.47 8.03
CA GLN A 16 -18.10 -3.90 7.85
C GLN A 16 -18.10 -2.40 7.45
N GLY A 17 -16.96 -1.70 7.58
CA GLY A 17 -16.85 -0.27 7.28
C GLY A 17 -16.26 0.09 5.91
N ALA A 18 -15.89 -0.89 5.08
CA ALA A 18 -15.30 -0.61 3.77
C ALA A 18 -16.36 -0.69 2.66
N GLU A 19 -16.77 0.46 2.12
CA GLU A 19 -17.80 0.52 1.07
C GLU A 19 -17.27 0.08 -0.31
N THR A 20 -16.03 0.44 -0.66
CA THR A 20 -15.45 0.12 -1.97
C THR A 20 -14.74 -1.22 -1.98
N ILE A 21 -14.86 -1.94 -3.10
CA ILE A 21 -14.26 -3.27 -3.28
C ILE A 21 -12.73 -3.22 -3.13
N SER A 22 -12.09 -2.18 -3.65
CA SER A 22 -10.63 -1.99 -3.51
C SER A 22 -10.22 -1.84 -2.04
N HIS A 23 -10.95 -1.03 -1.27
CA HIS A 23 -10.68 -0.85 0.16
C HIS A 23 -10.86 -2.15 0.94
N GLN A 24 -11.93 -2.91 0.65
CA GLN A 24 -12.16 -4.22 1.25
C GLN A 24 -10.99 -5.19 0.97
N TYR A 25 -10.48 -5.23 -0.27
CA TYR A 25 -9.38 -6.11 -0.62
C TYR A 25 -8.05 -5.70 0.01
N LEU A 26 -7.77 -4.39 0.07
CA LEU A 26 -6.54 -3.91 0.70
C LEU A 26 -6.49 -4.23 2.20
N ILE A 27 -7.62 -4.11 2.90
CA ILE A 27 -7.70 -4.52 4.32
C ILE A 27 -7.61 -6.04 4.45
N ARG A 28 -8.40 -6.80 3.67
CA ARG A 28 -8.42 -8.27 3.78
C ARG A 28 -7.06 -8.91 3.50
N GLY A 29 -6.34 -8.37 2.51
CA GLY A 29 -5.00 -8.83 2.15
C GLY A 29 -3.89 -8.33 3.07
N ASP A 30 -4.21 -7.54 4.11
CA ASP A 30 -3.25 -6.93 5.02
C ASP A 30 -2.21 -6.05 4.27
N PHE A 31 -2.69 -5.26 3.31
CA PHE A 31 -1.88 -4.27 2.58
C PHE A 31 -1.88 -2.93 3.29
N ILE A 32 -2.98 -2.57 3.96
CA ILE A 32 -3.15 -1.32 4.70
C ILE A 32 -3.82 -1.59 6.04
N ASP A 33 -3.53 -0.74 7.02
CA ASP A 33 -4.23 -0.68 8.30
C ASP A 33 -4.69 0.75 8.58
N GLN A 34 -5.94 0.94 9.00
CA GLN A 34 -6.49 2.26 9.25
C GLN A 34 -6.21 2.69 10.69
N THR A 35 -5.35 3.69 10.87
CA THR A 35 -4.94 4.15 12.21
C THR A 35 -5.83 5.28 12.74
N ALA A 36 -6.45 6.05 11.84
CA ALA A 36 -7.47 7.05 12.15
C ALA A 36 -8.35 7.32 10.90
N ALA A 37 -9.37 8.16 11.02
CA ALA A 37 -10.23 8.51 9.90
C ALA A 37 -9.40 9.11 8.74
N GLY A 38 -9.35 8.41 7.60
CA GLY A 38 -8.56 8.80 6.43
C GLY A 38 -7.04 8.61 6.54
N ILE A 39 -6.53 8.07 7.66
CA ILE A 39 -5.10 7.84 7.88
C ILE A 39 -4.84 6.34 7.87
N TYR A 40 -3.92 5.91 7.00
CA TYR A 40 -3.57 4.51 6.80
C TYR A 40 -2.06 4.30 6.93
N SER A 41 -1.70 3.17 7.53
CA SER A 41 -0.34 2.63 7.49
C SER A 41 -0.23 1.64 6.34
N PHE A 42 0.84 1.75 5.55
CA PHE A 42 1.19 0.71 4.57
C PHE A 42 1.88 -0.46 5.28
N LEU A 43 1.29 -1.64 5.15
CA LEU A 43 1.84 -2.89 5.67
C LEU A 43 2.84 -3.48 4.65
N PRO A 44 3.62 -4.53 4.97
CA PRO A 44 4.76 -4.94 4.14
C PRO A 44 4.43 -5.22 2.66
N LEU A 45 3.25 -5.75 2.36
CA LEU A 45 2.81 -5.95 0.98
C LEU A 45 2.37 -4.65 0.31
N GLY A 46 1.64 -3.79 1.04
CA GLY A 46 1.25 -2.45 0.58
C GLY A 46 2.45 -1.58 0.27
N TRP A 47 3.42 -1.53 1.18
CA TRP A 47 4.67 -0.80 1.00
C TRP A 47 5.44 -1.25 -0.24
N ARG A 48 5.50 -2.56 -0.51
CA ARG A 48 6.17 -3.07 -1.72
C ARG A 48 5.47 -2.67 -3.02
N VAL A 49 4.16 -2.49 -3.01
CA VAL A 49 3.42 -2.03 -4.18
C VAL A 49 3.57 -0.52 -4.34
N GLU A 50 3.48 0.22 -3.24
CA GLU A 50 3.68 1.67 -3.19
C GLU A 50 5.05 2.05 -3.76
N GLN A 51 6.12 1.39 -3.29
CA GLN A 51 7.49 1.61 -3.80
C GLN A 51 7.63 1.30 -5.29
N LYS A 52 6.87 0.34 -5.83
CA LYS A 52 6.89 0.08 -7.29
C LYS A 52 6.24 1.20 -8.07
N ILE A 53 5.12 1.72 -7.56
CA ILE A 53 4.40 2.84 -8.16
C ILE A 53 5.30 4.08 -8.12
N GLU A 54 5.89 4.38 -6.95
CA GLU A 54 6.82 5.49 -6.76
C GLU A 54 7.99 5.41 -7.75
N ASN A 55 8.61 4.24 -7.90
CA ASN A 55 9.72 4.06 -8.83
C ASN A 55 9.34 4.29 -10.30
N ILE A 56 8.16 3.81 -10.73
CA ILE A 56 7.67 4.06 -12.09
C ILE A 56 7.46 5.57 -12.30
N ILE A 57 6.82 6.25 -11.34
CA ILE A 57 6.60 7.70 -11.41
C ILE A 57 7.96 8.42 -11.52
N ARG A 58 8.92 8.05 -10.67
CA ARG A 58 10.27 8.65 -10.69
C ARG A 58 10.99 8.42 -12.01
N GLU A 59 10.92 7.21 -12.56
CA GLU A 59 11.49 6.88 -13.87
C GLU A 59 10.92 7.76 -14.97
N GLU A 60 9.59 7.87 -15.05
CA GLU A 60 8.92 8.70 -16.05
C GLU A 60 9.22 10.19 -15.88
N MET A 61 9.27 10.68 -14.64
CA MET A 61 9.60 12.08 -14.36
C MET A 61 11.06 12.41 -14.72
N ASN A 62 12.00 11.51 -14.42
CA ASN A 62 13.40 11.68 -14.79
C ASN A 62 13.60 11.71 -16.30
N ASN A 63 12.81 10.93 -17.06
CA ASN A 63 12.83 10.95 -18.54
C ASN A 63 12.37 12.30 -19.13
N LEU A 64 11.72 13.14 -18.33
CA LEU A 64 11.23 14.47 -18.69
C LEU A 64 12.06 15.60 -18.03
N ASP A 65 13.28 15.30 -17.56
CA ASP A 65 14.15 16.21 -16.82
C ASP A 65 13.51 16.77 -15.53
N GLY A 66 12.58 16.02 -14.93
CA GLY A 66 11.95 16.36 -13.66
C GLY A 66 12.95 16.35 -12.50
N GLN A 67 12.81 17.30 -11.56
CA GLN A 67 13.65 17.38 -10.37
C GLN A 67 12.84 17.04 -9.11
N GLU A 68 13.18 15.94 -8.46
CA GLU A 68 12.61 15.54 -7.17
C GLU A 68 13.35 16.20 -6.00
N LEU A 69 12.61 16.66 -4.98
CA LEU A 69 13.15 17.23 -3.74
C LEU A 69 12.25 16.94 -2.54
N PHE A 70 12.86 16.88 -1.35
CA PHE A 70 12.18 16.75 -0.05
C PHE A 70 12.80 17.79 0.90
N LEU A 71 11.95 18.53 1.64
CA LEU A 71 12.35 19.61 2.54
C LEU A 71 12.24 19.18 4.00
#